data_AF-A0AAW2FN08-F1
#
_entry.id   AF-A0AAW2FN08-F1
#
_cell.length_a   1.000
_cell.length_b   1.000
_cell.length_c   1.000
_cell.angle_alpha   90.00
_cell.angle_beta   90.00
_cell.angle_gamma   90.00
#
_symmetry.space_group_name_H-M   'P 1'
#
loop_
_entity.id
_entity.type
_entity.pdbx_description
1 polymer ?
#
loop_
_entity_poly.entity_id
_entity_poly.type
_entity_poly.pdbx_seq_one_letter_code
_entity_poly.pdbx_strand_id
1 'polypeptide(L)'
;MNLEGLLRGFKDSLTTSNYDALVGLLAAEVTARLEKVVLKSTFNRAGGLILDKEIRSLASYLAAATSWSVRDKFARLTQIATILSIEKVEELADYCGADAIAWRLTPSEVRRIASLRIDFRPEDIKRLKL
;
A
#
# COMPACT_ATOMS: atom_id res chain seq x y z
N MET A 1 -1.29 4.57 -22.38
CA MET A 1 -0.32 3.46 -22.22
C MET A 1 -0.48 2.91 -20.80
N ASN A 2 -0.74 1.61 -20.64
CA ASN A 2 -0.85 0.94 -19.34
C ASN A 2 0.48 0.30 -18.94
N LEU A 3 0.58 -0.25 -17.71
CA LEU A 3 1.81 -0.87 -17.20
C LEU A 3 2.32 -2.00 -18.11
N GLU A 4 1.41 -2.84 -18.59
CA GLU A 4 1.77 -3.97 -19.46
C GLU A 4 2.37 -3.51 -20.80
N GLY A 5 1.77 -2.53 -21.46
CA GLY A 5 2.30 -1.97 -22.70
C GLY A 5 3.67 -1.33 -22.50
N LEU A 6 3.87 -0.62 -21.39
CA LEU A 6 5.16 -0.02 -21.04
C LEU A 6 6.23 -1.10 -20.84
N LEU A 7 5.96 -2.08 -19.96
CA LEU A 7 6.92 -3.14 -19.63
C LEU A 7 7.28 -3.99 -20.85
N ARG A 8 6.28 -4.39 -21.64
CA ARG A 8 6.52 -5.15 -22.87
C ARG A 8 7.38 -4.36 -23.87
N GLY A 9 7.17 -3.05 -23.99
CA GLY A 9 7.93 -2.20 -24.91
C GLY A 9 9.44 -2.13 -24.59
N PHE A 10 9.82 -2.24 -23.31
CA PHE A 10 11.22 -2.19 -22.89
C PHE A 10 11.88 -3.55 -22.70
N LYS A 11 11.10 -4.64 -22.58
CA LYS A 11 11.62 -5.97 -22.23
C LYS A 11 12.68 -6.49 -23.19
N ASP A 12 12.46 -6.31 -24.50
CA ASP A 12 13.38 -6.81 -25.52
C ASP A 12 14.46 -5.79 -25.92
N SER A 13 14.36 -4.55 -25.41
CA SER A 13 15.28 -3.44 -25.75
C SER A 13 16.32 -3.15 -24.66
N LEU A 14 16.20 -3.76 -23.48
CA LEU A 14 17.09 -3.56 -22.34
C LEU A 14 17.79 -4.87 -21.96
N THR A 15 18.98 -4.76 -21.37
CA THR A 15 19.59 -5.89 -20.66
C THR A 15 18.73 -6.26 -19.45
N THR A 16 18.80 -7.52 -19.00
CA THR A 16 18.04 -8.00 -17.83
C THR A 16 18.21 -7.10 -16.61
N SER A 17 19.45 -6.70 -16.30
CA SER A 17 19.73 -5.82 -15.15
C SER A 17 19.11 -4.44 -15.29
N ASN A 18 19.13 -3.84 -16.48
CA ASN A 18 18.49 -2.54 -16.72
C ASN A 18 16.96 -2.63 -16.67
N TYR A 19 16.41 -3.72 -17.18
CA TYR A 19 14.97 -3.98 -17.12
C TYR A 19 14.50 -4.21 -15.67
N ASP A 20 15.23 -4.99 -14.88
CA ASP A 20 14.95 -5.17 -13.45
C ASP A 20 15.01 -3.84 -12.69
N ALA A 21 15.99 -2.99 -12.97
CA ALA A 21 16.08 -1.64 -12.40
C ALA A 21 14.88 -0.75 -12.80
N LEU A 22 14.47 -0.80 -14.07
CA LEU A 22 13.28 -0.09 -14.56
C LEU A 22 12.01 -0.54 -13.83
N VAL A 23 11.80 -1.85 -13.65
CA VAL A 23 10.64 -2.39 -12.92
C VAL A 23 10.66 -1.91 -11.46
N GLY A 24 11.85 -1.87 -10.83
CA GLY A 24 12.01 -1.35 -9.47
C GLY A 24 11.64 0.13 -9.33
N LEU A 25 12.08 0.98 -10.26
CA LEU A 25 11.71 2.40 -10.32
C LEU A 25 10.22 2.59 -10.57
N LEU A 26 9.67 1.82 -11.50
CA LEU A 26 8.24 1.85 -11.82
C LEU A 26 7.39 1.45 -10.61
N ALA A 27 7.77 0.39 -9.90
CA ALA A 27 7.09 -0.03 -8.68
C ALA A 27 7.07 1.09 -7.64
N ALA A 28 8.21 1.74 -7.39
CA ALA A 28 8.31 2.84 -6.43
C ALA A 28 7.42 4.04 -6.82
N GLU A 29 7.39 4.41 -8.10
CA GLU A 29 6.58 5.53 -8.58
C GLU A 29 5.08 5.21 -8.53
N VAL A 30 4.69 4.00 -8.94
CA VAL A 30 3.30 3.53 -8.91
C VAL A 30 2.79 3.49 -7.47
N THR A 31 3.56 2.94 -6.53
CA THR A 31 3.12 2.88 -5.14
C THR A 31 3.01 4.27 -4.51
N ALA A 32 3.96 5.18 -4.79
CA ALA A 32 3.90 6.56 -4.31
C ALA A 32 2.69 7.33 -4.87
N ARG A 33 2.34 7.13 -6.14
CA ARG A 33 1.14 7.75 -6.74
C ARG A 33 -0.14 7.18 -6.15
N LEU A 34 -0.22 5.86 -6.00
CA LEU A 34 -1.39 5.21 -5.44
C LEU A 34 -1.64 5.66 -4.01
N GLU A 35 -0.60 5.75 -3.18
CA GLU A 35 -0.70 6.29 -1.81
C GLU A 35 -1.32 7.69 -1.80
N LYS A 36 -0.86 8.60 -2.67
CA LYS A 36 -1.42 9.97 -2.79
C LYS A 36 -2.91 9.98 -3.15
N VAL A 37 -3.37 9.04 -3.96
CA VAL A 37 -4.78 8.92 -4.36
C VAL A 37 -5.61 8.31 -3.24
N VAL A 38 -5.11 7.26 -2.60
CA VAL A 38 -5.75 6.62 -1.43
C VAL A 38 -5.97 7.65 -0.32
N LEU A 39 -4.98 8.50 -0.02
CA LEU A 39 -5.07 9.55 0.99
C LEU A 39 -6.06 10.69 0.67
N LYS A 40 -6.65 10.70 -0.53
CA LYS A 40 -7.71 11.65 -0.95
C LYS A 40 -9.07 10.97 -1.12
N SER A 41 -9.14 9.66 -0.87
CA SER A 41 -10.33 8.84 -1.05
C SER A 41 -11.01 8.58 0.29
N THR A 42 -12.27 8.14 0.24
CA THR A 42 -13.05 7.72 1.41
C THR A 42 -13.39 6.24 1.30
N PHE A 43 -13.40 5.54 2.42
CA PHE A 43 -13.58 4.10 2.48
C PHE A 43 -14.64 3.70 3.51
N ASN A 44 -15.30 2.58 3.27
CA ASN A 44 -15.87 1.73 4.31
C ASN A 44 -15.04 0.44 4.37
N ARG A 45 -15.40 -0.52 5.25
CA ARG A 45 -14.67 -1.79 5.38
C ARG A 45 -14.54 -2.54 4.06
N ALA A 46 -15.62 -2.65 3.28
CA ALA A 46 -15.62 -3.36 2.01
C ALA A 46 -14.66 -2.70 1.00
N GLY A 47 -14.65 -1.37 0.93
CA GLY A 47 -13.69 -0.62 0.12
C GLY A 47 -12.24 -0.85 0.54
N GLY A 48 -11.97 -0.94 1.84
CA GLY A 48 -10.64 -1.30 2.36
C GLY A 48 -10.20 -2.71 1.95
N LEU A 49 -11.10 -3.70 2.01
CA LEU A 49 -10.82 -5.07 1.56
C LEU A 49 -10.59 -5.17 0.05
N ILE A 50 -11.34 -4.40 -0.75
CA ILE A 50 -11.10 -4.31 -2.20
C ILE A 50 -9.72 -3.72 -2.45
N LEU A 51 -9.36 -2.61 -1.79
CA LEU A 51 -8.06 -1.98 -1.94
C LEU A 51 -6.91 -2.93 -1.59
N ASP A 52 -7.02 -3.70 -0.50
CA ASP A 52 -6.04 -4.73 -0.13
C ASP A 52 -5.84 -5.76 -1.25
N LYS A 53 -6.95 -6.28 -1.81
CA LYS A 53 -6.90 -7.22 -2.93
C LYS A 53 -6.19 -6.61 -4.15
N GLU A 54 -6.54 -5.39 -4.54
CA GLU A 54 -5.94 -4.70 -5.69
C GLU A 54 -4.44 -4.45 -5.49
N ILE A 55 -4.03 -4.04 -4.28
CA ILE A 55 -2.60 -3.86 -3.94
C ILE A 55 -1.84 -5.18 -4.04
N ARG A 56 -2.41 -6.28 -3.54
CA ARG A 56 -1.79 -7.61 -3.66
C ARG A 56 -1.68 -8.06 -5.11
N SER A 57 -2.73 -7.88 -5.91
CA SER A 57 -2.72 -8.21 -7.34
C SER A 57 -1.66 -7.41 -8.11
N LEU A 58 -1.56 -6.11 -7.84
CA LEU A 58 -0.54 -5.24 -8.45
C LEU A 58 0.89 -5.62 -8.02
N ALA A 59 1.08 -5.94 -6.74
CA ALA A 59 2.37 -6.39 -6.22
C ALA A 59 2.80 -7.73 -6.86
N SER A 60 1.88 -8.68 -6.98
CA SER A 60 2.13 -9.96 -7.66
C SER A 60 2.48 -9.77 -9.14
N TYR A 61 1.77 -8.88 -9.84
CA TYR A 61 2.05 -8.57 -11.24
C TYR A 61 3.46 -8.01 -11.44
N LEU A 62 3.86 -6.99 -10.65
CA LEU A 62 5.18 -6.39 -10.77
C LEU A 62 6.30 -7.33 -10.29
N ALA A 63 6.05 -8.15 -9.26
CA ALA A 63 7.01 -9.15 -8.82
C ALA A 63 7.25 -10.25 -9.87
N ALA A 64 6.24 -10.62 -10.66
CA ALA A 64 6.40 -11.55 -11.77
C ALA A 64 7.16 -10.92 -12.97
N ALA A 65 7.25 -9.60 -13.02
CA ALA A 65 7.91 -8.88 -14.10
C ALA A 65 9.42 -8.69 -13.89
N THR A 66 9.98 -9.01 -12.72
CA THR A 66 11.41 -8.81 -12.43
C THR A 66 12.00 -9.98 -11.63
N SER A 67 13.31 -10.17 -11.73
CA SER A 67 14.04 -11.15 -10.91
C SER A 67 14.23 -10.69 -9.46
N TRP A 68 14.10 -9.40 -9.18
CA TRP A 68 14.35 -8.81 -7.85
C TRP A 68 13.06 -8.54 -7.07
N SER A 69 13.12 -8.65 -5.75
CA SER A 69 11.93 -8.44 -4.90
C SER A 69 11.53 -6.95 -4.86
N VAL A 70 10.38 -6.61 -5.45
CA VAL A 70 9.74 -5.28 -5.32
C VAL A 70 8.86 -5.13 -4.09
N ARG A 71 8.70 -6.18 -3.27
CA ARG A 71 7.79 -6.22 -2.12
C ARG A 71 8.00 -5.07 -1.12
N ASP A 72 9.26 -4.67 -0.93
CA ASP A 72 9.62 -3.54 -0.07
C ASP A 72 8.92 -2.24 -0.46
N LYS A 73 8.72 -2.00 -1.77
CA LYS A 73 8.08 -0.79 -2.31
C LYS A 73 6.59 -0.73 -2.02
N PHE A 74 5.98 -1.86 -1.66
CA PHE A 74 4.56 -1.98 -1.33
C PHE A 74 4.27 -1.92 0.16
N ALA A 75 5.28 -2.01 1.04
CA ALA A 75 5.08 -2.16 2.48
C ALA A 75 4.15 -1.08 3.08
N ARG A 76 4.35 0.20 2.73
CA ARG A 76 3.49 1.29 3.21
C ARG A 76 2.05 1.16 2.72
N LEU A 77 1.85 0.84 1.44
CA LEU A 77 0.52 0.62 0.88
C LEU A 77 -0.20 -0.57 1.51
N THR A 78 0.52 -1.67 1.75
CA THR A 78 -0.04 -2.83 2.46
C THR A 78 -0.48 -2.43 3.86
N GLN A 79 0.33 -1.67 4.61
CA GLN A 79 -0.05 -1.18 5.95
C GLN A 79 -1.25 -0.24 5.91
N ILE A 80 -1.34 0.65 4.91
CA ILE A 80 -2.52 1.48 4.67
C ILE A 80 -3.76 0.61 4.42
N ALA A 81 -3.65 -0.41 3.58
CA ALA A 81 -4.74 -1.33 3.28
C ALA A 81 -5.19 -2.11 4.53
N THR A 82 -4.25 -2.57 5.36
CA THR A 82 -4.54 -3.20 6.65
C THR A 82 -5.40 -2.28 7.51
N ILE A 83 -5.00 -1.02 7.71
CA ILE A 83 -5.77 -0.04 8.50
C ILE A 83 -7.18 0.13 7.91
N LEU A 84 -7.30 0.26 6.59
CA LEU A 84 -8.59 0.50 5.93
C LEU A 84 -9.49 -0.74 5.91
N SER A 85 -8.93 -1.94 6.03
CA SER A 85 -9.66 -3.22 6.00
C SER A 85 -10.12 -3.71 7.38
N ILE A 86 -9.62 -3.10 8.45
CA ILE A 86 -9.86 -3.54 9.83
C ILE A 86 -11.34 -3.41 10.21
N GLU A 87 -11.81 -4.31 11.06
CA GLU A 87 -13.22 -4.35 11.44
C GLU A 87 -13.52 -3.27 12.48
N LYS A 88 -12.69 -3.20 13.52
CA LYS A 88 -12.86 -2.25 14.62
C LYS A 88 -11.62 -1.40 14.79
N VAL A 89 -11.82 -0.13 15.16
CA VAL A 89 -10.72 0.83 15.29
C VAL A 89 -9.77 0.44 16.42
N GLU A 90 -10.28 -0.18 17.49
CA GLU A 90 -9.52 -0.62 18.66
C GLU A 90 -8.47 -1.68 18.31
N GLU A 91 -8.75 -2.53 17.31
CA GLU A 91 -7.84 -3.57 16.83
C GLU A 91 -6.56 -2.95 16.22
N LEU A 92 -6.56 -1.67 15.81
CA LEU A 92 -5.39 -1.03 15.24
C LEU A 92 -4.19 -0.99 16.19
N ALA A 93 -4.42 -0.93 17.50
CA ALA A 93 -3.34 -0.93 18.49
C ALA A 93 -2.53 -2.23 18.45
N ASP A 94 -3.16 -3.36 18.12
CA ASP A 94 -2.52 -4.68 18.05
C ASP A 94 -1.61 -4.80 16.81
N TYR A 95 -1.90 -4.04 15.74
CA TYR A 95 -1.14 -4.07 14.49
C TYR A 95 -0.08 -2.96 14.38
N CYS A 96 -0.30 -1.83 15.03
CA CYS A 96 0.48 -0.60 14.84
C CYS A 96 1.39 -0.25 16.03
N GLY A 97 1.41 -1.07 17.10
CA GLY A 97 2.16 -0.80 18.32
C GLY A 97 3.68 -0.90 18.16
N ALA A 98 4.42 -0.48 19.19
CA ALA A 98 5.89 -0.43 19.21
C ALA A 98 6.59 -1.77 18.88
N ASP A 99 5.91 -2.90 19.13
CA ASP A 99 6.43 -4.25 18.87
C ASP A 99 6.14 -4.76 17.45
N ALA A 100 5.44 -3.97 16.62
CA ALA A 100 5.10 -4.34 15.25
C ALA A 100 6.34 -4.33 14.35
N ILE A 101 6.89 -5.52 14.10
CA ILE A 101 8.05 -5.71 13.23
C ILE A 101 7.75 -5.12 11.83
N ALA A 102 8.61 -4.20 11.39
CA ALA A 102 8.58 -3.56 10.08
C ALA A 102 7.40 -2.60 9.82
N TRP A 103 6.74 -2.05 10.86
CA TRP A 103 5.76 -0.97 10.70
C TRP A 103 6.42 0.34 10.22
N ARG A 104 5.89 0.98 9.17
CA ARG A 104 6.49 2.15 8.50
C ARG A 104 5.66 3.42 8.63
N LEU A 105 4.48 3.34 9.22
CA LEU A 105 3.57 4.46 9.39
C LEU A 105 3.72 5.03 10.80
N THR A 106 3.88 6.33 10.89
CA THR A 106 3.89 7.04 12.17
C THR A 106 2.49 7.01 12.82
N PRO A 107 2.37 7.18 14.16
CA PRO A 107 1.08 7.25 14.82
C PRO A 107 0.13 8.32 14.25
N SER A 108 0.68 9.45 13.78
CA SER A 108 -0.12 10.51 13.13
C SER A 108 -0.63 10.08 11.75
N GLU A 109 0.18 9.36 10.96
CA GLU A 109 -0.26 8.77 9.70
C GLU A 109 -1.34 7.72 9.93
N VAL A 110 -1.19 6.84 10.93
CA VAL A 110 -2.21 5.83 11.26
C VAL A 110 -3.56 6.48 11.56
N ARG A 111 -3.58 7.51 12.42
CA ARG A 111 -4.82 8.26 12.73
C ARG A 111 -5.40 8.94 11.50
N ARG A 112 -4.56 9.54 10.65
CA ARG A 112 -5.00 10.17 9.40
C ARG A 112 -5.62 9.15 8.46
N ILE A 113 -5.00 7.98 8.27
CA ILE A 113 -5.49 6.92 7.40
C ILE A 113 -6.79 6.34 7.96
N ALA A 114 -6.86 6.10 9.28
CA ALA A 114 -8.09 5.65 9.94
C ALA A 114 -9.24 6.65 9.74
N SER A 115 -8.97 7.96 9.68
CA SER A 115 -10.00 8.97 9.41
C SER A 115 -10.58 8.93 7.99
N LEU A 116 -9.99 8.16 7.07
CA LEU A 116 -10.56 7.92 5.74
C LEU A 116 -11.74 6.93 5.78
N ARG A 117 -11.92 6.21 6.90
CA ARG A 117 -13.06 5.31 7.12
C ARG A 117 -14.27 6.09 7.60
N ILE A 118 -15.32 6.14 6.76
CA ILE A 118 -16.55 6.91 7.03
C ILE A 118 -17.35 6.36 8.22
N ASP A 119 -17.11 5.11 8.58
CA ASP A 119 -17.76 4.37 9.66
C ASP A 119 -16.98 4.41 10.98
N PHE A 120 -15.77 4.98 11.00
CA PHE A 120 -15.01 5.19 12.23
C PHE A 120 -15.31 6.55 12.85
N ARG A 121 -15.55 6.57 14.16
CA ARG A 121 -15.83 7.80 14.89
C ARG A 121 -14.52 8.53 15.19
N PRO A 122 -14.44 9.86 14.97
CA PRO A 122 -13.24 10.64 15.28
C PRO A 122 -12.74 10.52 16.72
N GLU A 123 -13.65 10.33 17.67
CA GLU A 123 -13.39 10.18 19.09
C GLU A 123 -12.63 8.91 19.40
N ASP A 124 -13.01 7.80 18.75
CA ASP A 124 -12.39 6.50 18.95
C ASP A 124 -10.98 6.48 18.33
N ILE A 125 -10.81 7.11 17.17
CA ILE A 125 -9.48 7.32 16.55
C ILE A 125 -8.55 8.14 17.45
N LYS A 126 -9.07 9.18 18.13
CA LYS A 126 -8.28 9.99 19.08
C LYS A 126 -7.88 9.20 20.32
N ARG A 127 -8.70 8.25 20.77
CA ARG A 127 -8.45 7.43 21.97
C ARG A 127 -7.43 6.30 21.76
N LEU A 128 -7.07 5.98 20.50
CA LEU A 128 -6.05 4.98 20.21
C LEU A 128 -4.74 5.29 20.94
N LYS A 129 -4.16 4.26 21.56
CA LYS A 129 -2.81 4.28 22.14
C LYS A 129 -1.90 3.55 21.17
N LEU A 130 -1.12 4.33 20.41
CA LEU A 130 -0.21 3.89 19.35
C LEU A 130 1.21 4.25 19.76
#